data_AF-A0A291Q8J9-F1
#
_entry.id   AF-A0A291Q8J9-F1
#
_cell.length_a   1.000
_cell.length_b   1.000
_cell.length_c   1.000
_cell.angle_alpha   90.00
_cell.angle_beta   90.00
_cell.angle_gamma   90.00
#
_symmetry.space_group_name_H-M   'P 1'
#
loop_
_entity.id
_entity.type
_entity.pdbx_description
1 polymer ?
#
loop_
_entity_poly.entity_id
_entity_poly.type
_entity_poly.pdbx_seq_one_letter_code
_entity_poly.pdbx_strand_id
1 'polypeptide(L)'
;MRRERGLPPGGLPVHDGAVGLTAVEAALTGTALGSLATFSSAWYIQRATSRREHESRVWERRRGVYDEAVIVMHRIGHLRDEVEESGRFPEREPGDPDPLGDMPALVARMDIYGTDELLEACERVSEALDGWNTAWGAWRTQRETNPRRSASDPRWVRFLDCVRVSREAESRVIGLLRADVHVEPPPGWWKVRERHAWRRRRGIGN
;
A
#
# COMPACT_ATOMS: atom_id res chain seq x y z
N MET A 1 -100.31 -7.66 38.26
CA MET A 1 -99.34 -8.07 37.21
C MET A 1 -98.96 -6.81 36.43
N ARG A 2 -97.89 -6.10 36.79
CA ARG A 2 -96.54 -6.18 36.17
C ARG A 2 -96.59 -6.26 34.63
N ARG A 3 -96.33 -5.13 33.96
CA ARG A 3 -95.02 -4.83 33.35
C ARG A 3 -94.94 -3.37 32.90
N GLU A 4 -93.79 -2.79 33.25
CA GLU A 4 -93.35 -1.43 33.01
C GLU A 4 -92.60 -1.30 31.67
N ARG A 5 -92.58 -0.06 31.13
CA ARG A 5 -91.48 0.63 30.39
C ARG A 5 -90.96 -0.03 29.10
N GLY A 6 -90.60 0.71 28.05
CA GLY A 6 -90.42 2.13 27.85
C GLY A 6 -90.10 2.44 26.38
N LEU A 7 -90.15 3.71 26.02
CA LEU A 7 -89.78 4.24 24.70
C LEU A 7 -88.33 3.87 24.32
N PRO A 8 -88.01 3.65 23.03
CA PRO A 8 -86.65 3.78 22.53
C PRO A 8 -86.36 5.22 22.08
N PRO A 9 -85.31 5.88 22.58
CA PRO A 9 -84.68 6.99 21.91
C PRO A 9 -83.41 6.54 21.18
N GLY A 10 -83.18 7.12 20.01
CA GLY A 10 -81.83 7.45 19.54
C GLY A 10 -81.01 6.34 18.87
N GLY A 11 -80.36 6.72 17.78
CA GLY A 11 -79.21 6.01 17.23
C GLY A 11 -79.40 5.58 15.78
N LEU A 12 -79.17 6.52 14.87
CA LEU A 12 -78.71 6.19 13.52
C LEU A 12 -77.52 5.24 13.64
N PRO A 13 -77.39 4.19 12.80
CA PRO A 13 -76.12 3.49 12.68
C PRO A 13 -75.11 4.51 12.15
N VAL A 14 -74.25 4.98 13.05
CA VAL A 14 -73.00 5.63 12.68
C VAL A 14 -72.25 4.59 11.86
N HIS A 15 -72.07 4.89 10.57
CA HIS A 15 -71.04 4.25 9.79
C HIS A 15 -69.70 4.55 10.47
N ASP A 16 -69.28 3.67 11.37
CA ASP A 16 -67.87 3.52 11.73
C ASP A 16 -67.16 2.97 10.50
N GLY A 17 -66.94 3.86 9.53
CA GLY A 17 -65.81 3.79 8.63
C GLY A 17 -64.53 4.01 9.43
N ALA A 18 -64.30 3.17 10.44
CA ALA A 18 -62.97 2.94 10.93
C ALA A 18 -62.23 2.34 9.74
N VAL A 19 -61.31 3.13 9.19
CA VAL A 19 -60.30 2.71 8.21
C VAL A 19 -59.45 1.65 8.89
N GLY A 20 -60.01 0.45 9.03
CA GLY A 20 -59.35 -0.73 9.52
C GLY A 20 -58.56 -1.28 8.35
N LEU A 21 -57.37 -0.74 8.12
CA LEU A 21 -56.29 -1.52 7.51
C LEU A 21 -56.28 -2.85 8.26
N THR A 22 -56.65 -3.92 7.58
CA THR A 22 -56.82 -5.23 8.22
C THR A 22 -55.54 -5.58 8.96
N ALA A 23 -55.61 -6.18 10.15
CA ALA A 23 -54.41 -6.56 10.91
C ALA A 23 -53.42 -7.38 10.05
N VAL A 24 -53.93 -8.06 9.02
CA VAL A 24 -53.20 -8.74 7.95
C VAL A 24 -52.46 -7.76 7.03
N GLU A 25 -53.07 -6.69 6.55
CA GLU A 25 -52.40 -5.63 5.76
C GLU A 25 -51.33 -4.90 6.57
N ALA A 26 -51.61 -4.61 7.85
CA ALA A 26 -50.62 -3.99 8.75
C ALA A 26 -49.43 -4.92 9.01
N ALA A 27 -49.68 -6.22 9.21
CA ALA A 27 -48.64 -7.23 9.37
C ALA A 27 -47.83 -7.45 8.08
N LEU A 28 -48.48 -7.47 6.92
CA LEU A 28 -47.81 -7.57 5.62
C LEU A 28 -46.93 -6.35 5.34
N THR A 29 -47.43 -5.15 5.63
CA THR A 29 -46.68 -3.89 5.46
C THR A 29 -45.51 -3.81 6.44
N GLY A 30 -45.70 -4.21 7.70
CA GLY A 30 -44.63 -4.27 8.70
C GLY A 30 -43.55 -5.29 8.35
N THR A 31 -43.94 -6.46 7.80
CA THR A 31 -42.99 -7.50 7.36
C THR A 31 -42.23 -7.08 6.10
N ALA A 32 -42.89 -6.40 5.16
CA ALA A 32 -42.26 -5.83 3.97
C ALA A 32 -41.24 -4.73 4.34
N LEU A 33 -41.59 -3.82 5.25
CA LEU A 33 -40.66 -2.79 5.74
C LEU A 33 -39.50 -3.37 6.55
N GLY A 34 -39.77 -4.36 7.43
CA GLY A 34 -38.74 -5.05 8.21
C GLY A 34 -37.76 -5.85 7.34
N SER A 35 -38.25 -6.49 6.28
CA SER A 35 -37.40 -7.20 5.32
C SER A 35 -36.54 -6.23 4.49
N LEU A 36 -37.08 -5.12 4.01
CA LEU A 36 -36.31 -4.07 3.32
C LEU A 36 -35.23 -3.42 4.21
N ALA A 37 -35.53 -3.17 5.48
CA ALA A 37 -34.56 -2.67 6.46
C ALA A 37 -33.43 -3.68 6.72
N THR A 38 -33.76 -4.97 6.77
CA THR A 38 -32.78 -6.06 6.93
C THR A 38 -31.91 -6.22 5.69
N PHE A 39 -32.49 -6.18 4.48
CA PHE A 39 -31.77 -6.26 3.22
C PHE A 39 -30.84 -5.07 2.99
N SER A 40 -31.28 -3.84 3.30
CA SER A 40 -30.43 -2.65 3.20
C SER A 40 -29.29 -2.69 4.20
N SER A 41 -29.54 -3.10 5.45
CA SER A 41 -28.49 -3.28 6.46
C SER A 41 -27.50 -4.38 6.06
N ALA A 42 -27.98 -5.53 5.58
CA ALA A 42 -27.15 -6.62 5.09
C ALA A 42 -26.32 -6.19 3.87
N TRP A 43 -26.90 -5.42 2.94
CA TRP A 43 -26.19 -4.88 1.78
C TRP A 43 -25.13 -3.86 2.17
N TYR A 44 -25.42 -2.95 3.11
CA TYR A 44 -24.44 -2.00 3.64
C TYR A 44 -23.31 -2.70 4.38
N ILE A 45 -23.63 -3.70 5.22
CA ILE A 45 -22.64 -4.53 5.89
C ILE A 45 -21.81 -5.26 4.85
N GLN A 46 -22.41 -5.98 3.92
CA GLN A 46 -21.71 -6.74 2.88
C GLN A 46 -20.82 -5.86 1.99
N ARG A 47 -21.27 -4.64 1.67
CA ARG A 47 -20.47 -3.66 0.93
C ARG A 47 -19.32 -3.10 1.77
N ALA A 48 -19.54 -2.86 3.06
CA ALA A 48 -18.49 -2.45 4.00
C ALA A 48 -17.47 -3.58 4.23
N THR A 49 -17.90 -4.84 4.33
CA THR A 49 -17.04 -6.02 4.46
C THR A 49 -16.24 -6.23 3.19
N SER A 50 -16.88 -6.18 2.01
CA SER A 50 -16.19 -6.29 0.72
C SER A 50 -15.14 -5.20 0.53
N ARG A 51 -15.43 -3.97 0.97
CA ARG A 51 -14.46 -2.86 0.96
C ARG A 51 -13.30 -3.11 1.93
N ARG A 52 -13.57 -3.55 3.16
CA ARG A 52 -12.55 -3.90 4.15
C ARG A 52 -11.67 -5.07 3.70
N GLU A 53 -12.26 -6.08 3.06
CA GLU A 53 -11.53 -7.21 2.47
C GLU A 53 -10.66 -6.77 1.29
N HIS A 54 -11.11 -5.82 0.49
CA HIS A 54 -10.30 -5.25 -0.59
C HIS A 54 -9.13 -4.43 -0.03
N GLU A 55 -9.40 -3.55 0.93
CA GLU A 55 -8.38 -2.75 1.63
C GLU A 55 -7.35 -3.65 2.35
N SER A 56 -7.82 -4.72 3.00
CA SER A 56 -6.97 -5.74 3.62
C SER A 56 -6.08 -6.46 2.59
N ARG A 57 -6.64 -6.88 1.45
CA ARG A 57 -5.85 -7.52 0.37
C ARG A 57 -4.80 -6.59 -0.23
N VAL A 58 -5.12 -5.30 -0.40
CA VAL A 58 -4.16 -4.31 -0.89
C VAL A 58 -3.04 -4.08 0.14
N TRP A 59 -3.40 -4.00 1.41
CA TRP A 59 -2.42 -3.89 2.49
C TRP A 59 -1.49 -5.11 2.56
N GLU A 60 -2.04 -6.32 2.44
CA GLU A 60 -1.23 -7.55 2.44
C GLU A 60 -0.25 -7.58 1.26
N ARG A 61 -0.69 -7.18 0.06
CA ARG A 61 0.21 -7.04 -1.10
C ARG A 61 1.30 -6.00 -0.85
N ARG A 62 0.93 -4.84 -0.28
CA ARG A 62 1.88 -3.77 0.06
C ARG A 62 2.94 -4.25 1.06
N ARG A 63 2.51 -4.96 2.11
CA ARG A 63 3.41 -5.59 3.09
C ARG A 63 4.38 -6.55 2.41
N GLY A 64 3.89 -7.39 1.50
CA GLY A 64 4.75 -8.30 0.73
C GLY A 64 5.86 -7.57 -0.05
N VAL A 65 5.55 -6.43 -0.67
CA VAL A 65 6.57 -5.61 -1.36
C VAL A 65 7.54 -4.97 -0.36
N TYR A 66 7.10 -4.63 0.85
CA TYR A 66 7.96 -4.04 1.88
C TYR A 66 8.93 -5.05 2.45
N ASP A 67 8.47 -6.28 2.72
CA ASP A 67 9.32 -7.37 3.16
C ASP A 67 10.38 -7.69 2.08
N GLU A 68 9.97 -7.72 0.81
CA GLU A 68 10.91 -7.86 -0.32
C GLU A 68 11.91 -6.71 -0.38
N ALA A 69 11.48 -5.47 -0.21
CA ALA A 69 12.36 -4.31 -0.19
C ALA A 69 13.45 -4.48 0.88
N VAL A 70 13.08 -4.84 2.11
CA VAL A 70 14.04 -5.05 3.20
C VAL A 70 15.04 -6.17 2.86
N ILE A 71 14.56 -7.28 2.30
CA ILE A 71 15.41 -8.42 1.91
C ILE A 71 16.42 -7.98 0.84
N VAL A 72 15.97 -7.28 -0.20
CA VAL A 72 16.83 -6.81 -1.30
C VAL A 72 17.87 -5.82 -0.76
N MET A 73 17.47 -4.84 0.06
CA MET A 73 18.39 -3.87 0.66
C MET A 73 19.45 -4.54 1.54
N HIS A 74 19.08 -5.56 2.31
CA HIS A 74 20.03 -6.32 3.12
C HIS A 74 21.02 -7.12 2.26
N ARG A 75 20.55 -7.76 1.18
CA ARG A 75 21.41 -8.50 0.25
C ARG A 75 22.38 -7.58 -0.48
N ILE A 76 21.91 -6.41 -0.92
CA ILE A 76 22.76 -5.37 -1.50
C ILE A 76 23.84 -4.96 -0.50
N GLY A 77 23.44 -4.68 0.75
CA GLY A 77 24.37 -4.25 1.78
C GLY A 77 25.47 -5.26 2.03
N HIS A 78 25.09 -6.54 2.14
CA HIS A 78 26.04 -7.64 2.30
C HIS A 78 26.99 -7.76 1.09
N LEU A 79 26.45 -7.76 -0.13
CA LEU A 79 27.25 -7.82 -1.36
C LEU A 79 28.25 -6.66 -1.43
N ARG A 80 27.82 -5.46 -1.07
CA ARG A 80 28.70 -4.28 -1.05
C ARG A 80 29.81 -4.42 -0.04
N ASP A 81 29.52 -4.89 1.16
CA ASP A 81 30.52 -5.08 2.22
C ASP A 81 31.58 -6.12 1.79
N GLU A 82 31.15 -7.23 1.16
CA GLU A 82 32.06 -8.24 0.59
C GLU A 82 32.93 -7.69 -0.54
N VAL A 83 32.36 -6.90 -1.45
CA VAL A 83 33.10 -6.28 -2.56
C VAL A 83 34.05 -5.22 -2.03
N GLU A 84 33.67 -4.44 -1.02
CA GLU A 84 34.53 -3.46 -0.36
C GLU A 84 35.71 -4.16 0.32
N GLU A 85 35.48 -5.27 1.03
CA GLU A 85 36.50 -6.03 1.74
C GLU A 85 37.43 -6.80 0.81
N SER A 86 36.92 -7.46 -0.22
CA SER A 86 37.71 -8.33 -1.11
C SER A 86 38.22 -7.61 -2.36
N GLY A 87 37.57 -6.51 -2.75
CA GLY A 87 37.79 -5.84 -4.03
C GLY A 87 37.27 -6.63 -5.24
N ARG A 88 36.49 -7.70 -5.05
CA ARG A 88 35.98 -8.57 -6.11
C ARG A 88 34.48 -8.76 -5.95
N PHE A 89 33.75 -8.77 -7.08
CA PHE A 89 32.40 -9.31 -7.08
C PHE A 89 32.46 -10.83 -6.91
N PRO A 90 31.60 -11.42 -6.05
CA PRO A 90 31.50 -12.87 -5.95
C PRO A 90 31.09 -13.46 -7.31
N GLU A 91 31.69 -14.59 -7.65
CA GLU A 91 31.23 -15.39 -8.79
C GLU A 91 29.86 -15.96 -8.43
N ARG A 92 28.90 -15.84 -9.35
CA ARG A 92 27.52 -16.29 -9.14
C ARG A 92 27.25 -17.53 -9.98
N GLU A 93 26.68 -18.54 -9.36
CA GLU A 93 26.17 -19.72 -10.03
C GLU A 93 24.76 -19.47 -10.60
N PRO A 94 24.34 -20.22 -11.63
CA PRO A 94 22.97 -20.13 -12.13
C PRO A 94 21.94 -20.42 -11.03
N GLY A 95 21.09 -19.44 -10.72
CA GLY A 95 20.06 -19.54 -9.68
C GLY A 95 20.41 -18.82 -8.38
N ASP A 96 21.63 -18.32 -8.23
CA ASP A 96 21.98 -17.44 -7.12
C ASP A 96 21.20 -16.13 -7.17
N PRO A 97 20.87 -15.55 -6.00
CA PRO A 97 20.18 -14.26 -5.95
C PRO A 97 21.03 -13.15 -6.57
N ASP A 98 20.42 -12.36 -7.46
CA ASP A 98 21.05 -11.17 -8.06
C ASP A 98 20.42 -9.90 -7.48
N PRO A 99 20.91 -9.41 -6.32
CA PRO A 99 20.32 -8.26 -5.67
C PRO A 99 20.39 -6.97 -6.50
N LEU A 100 21.35 -6.86 -7.42
CA LEU A 100 21.42 -5.73 -8.37
C LEU A 100 20.34 -5.86 -9.45
N GLY A 101 20.18 -7.07 -10.00
CA GLY A 101 19.15 -7.39 -10.98
C GLY A 101 17.71 -7.37 -10.43
N ASP A 102 17.53 -7.56 -9.13
CA ASP A 102 16.22 -7.53 -8.46
C ASP A 102 15.67 -6.10 -8.29
N MET A 103 16.53 -5.07 -8.30
CA MET A 103 16.14 -3.68 -8.04
C MET A 103 15.12 -3.09 -9.03
N PRO A 104 15.25 -3.25 -10.36
CA PRO A 104 14.24 -2.78 -11.30
C PRO A 104 12.85 -3.36 -11.03
N ALA A 105 12.78 -4.65 -10.68
CA ALA A 105 11.52 -5.31 -10.34
C ALA A 105 10.93 -4.74 -9.04
N LEU A 106 11.78 -4.48 -8.03
CA LEU A 106 11.36 -3.84 -6.78
C LEU A 106 10.83 -2.42 -7.00
N VAL A 107 11.51 -1.60 -7.82
CA VAL A 107 11.07 -0.24 -8.17
C VAL A 107 9.70 -0.28 -8.85
N ALA A 108 9.50 -1.18 -9.81
CA ALA A 108 8.20 -1.35 -10.48
C ALA A 108 7.08 -1.76 -9.50
N ARG A 109 7.37 -2.62 -8.52
CA ARG A 109 6.38 -2.98 -7.48
C ARG A 109 6.12 -1.83 -6.52
N MET A 110 7.12 -0.99 -6.21
CA MET A 110 6.92 0.23 -5.44
C MET A 110 6.05 1.26 -6.15
N ASP A 111 6.13 1.38 -7.48
CA ASP A 111 5.25 2.28 -8.23
C ASP A 111 3.76 1.91 -8.06
N ILE A 112 3.48 0.61 -7.99
CA ILE A 112 2.14 0.08 -7.80
C ILE A 112 1.69 0.22 -6.34
N TYR A 113 2.49 -0.27 -5.38
CA TYR A 113 2.05 -0.48 -4.00
C TYR A 113 2.67 0.47 -2.96
N GLY A 114 3.76 1.14 -3.30
CA GLY A 114 4.51 2.06 -2.43
C GLY A 114 3.85 3.43 -2.27
N THR A 115 4.46 4.23 -1.39
CA THR A 115 4.27 5.70 -1.36
C THR A 115 5.24 6.34 -2.33
N ASP A 116 4.90 7.55 -2.79
CA ASP A 116 5.77 8.29 -3.71
C ASP A 116 7.16 8.53 -3.08
N GLU A 117 7.22 8.82 -1.78
CA GLU A 117 8.48 8.98 -1.05
C GLU A 117 9.34 7.70 -1.02
N LEU A 118 8.70 6.53 -0.87
CA LEU A 118 9.40 5.24 -0.90
C LEU A 118 9.87 4.90 -2.30
N LEU A 119 9.05 5.18 -3.32
CA LEU A 119 9.42 5.00 -4.72
C LEU A 119 10.65 5.85 -5.06
N GLU A 120 10.63 7.14 -4.76
CA GLU A 120 11.77 8.05 -4.99
C GLU A 120 13.03 7.64 -4.23
N ALA A 121 12.88 7.03 -3.04
CA ALA A 121 14.01 6.51 -2.28
C ALA A 121 14.57 5.23 -2.93
N CYS A 122 13.72 4.33 -3.41
CA CYS A 122 14.15 3.13 -4.14
C CYS A 122 14.81 3.46 -5.49
N GLU A 123 14.30 4.46 -6.22
CA GLU A 123 14.93 4.97 -7.44
C GLU A 123 16.35 5.48 -7.15
N ARG A 124 16.53 6.24 -6.07
CA ARG A 124 17.85 6.70 -5.62
C ARG A 124 18.80 5.58 -5.22
N VAL A 125 18.29 4.50 -4.62
CA VAL A 125 19.11 3.30 -4.38
C VAL A 125 19.55 2.70 -5.71
N SER A 126 18.65 2.55 -6.68
CA SER A 126 18.99 2.03 -8.01
C SER A 126 20.10 2.86 -8.68
N GLU A 127 19.97 4.20 -8.66
CA GLU A 127 21.00 5.10 -9.21
C GLU A 127 22.34 4.97 -8.47
N ALA A 128 22.30 4.88 -7.14
CA ALA A 128 23.52 4.73 -6.33
C ALA A 128 24.22 3.39 -6.59
N LEU A 129 23.46 2.31 -6.80
CA LEU A 129 23.97 0.99 -7.16
C LEU A 129 24.63 0.98 -8.53
N ASP A 130 24.01 1.62 -9.53
CA ASP A 130 24.59 1.76 -10.87
C ASP A 130 25.90 2.56 -10.82
N GLY A 131 25.92 3.65 -10.04
CA GLY A 131 27.11 4.44 -9.80
C GLY A 131 28.23 3.64 -9.12
N TRP A 132 27.88 2.86 -8.10
CA TRP A 132 28.81 1.97 -7.40
C TRP A 132 29.38 0.87 -8.30
N ASN A 133 28.54 0.15 -9.04
CA ASN A 133 28.96 -0.89 -9.98
C ASN A 133 29.87 -0.33 -11.08
N THR A 134 29.52 0.85 -11.62
CA THR A 134 30.35 1.56 -12.62
C THR A 134 31.70 1.96 -12.04
N ALA A 135 31.73 2.50 -10.81
CA ALA A 135 32.98 2.89 -10.14
C ALA A 135 33.89 1.69 -9.86
N TRP A 136 33.30 0.57 -9.42
CA TRP A 136 34.04 -0.68 -9.25
C TRP A 136 34.65 -1.16 -10.58
N GLY A 137 33.86 -1.19 -11.65
CA GLY A 137 34.33 -1.60 -12.97
C GLY A 137 35.48 -0.72 -13.47
N ALA A 138 35.38 0.60 -13.30
CA ALA A 138 36.42 1.55 -13.69
C ALA A 138 37.73 1.39 -12.89
N TRP A 139 37.64 1.10 -11.60
CA TRP A 139 38.80 0.81 -10.76
C TRP A 139 39.42 -0.56 -11.12
N ARG A 140 38.61 -1.61 -11.23
CA ARG A 140 39.07 -2.99 -11.43
C ARG A 140 39.75 -3.21 -12.79
N THR A 141 39.33 -2.47 -13.81
CA THR A 141 39.82 -2.58 -15.20
C THR A 141 40.95 -1.58 -15.52
N GLN A 142 41.48 -0.85 -14.54
CA GLN A 142 42.56 0.11 -14.79
C GLN A 142 43.83 -0.58 -15.29
N ARG A 143 44.26 -0.23 -16.50
CA ARG A 143 45.42 -0.85 -17.18
C ARG A 143 46.76 -0.21 -16.81
N GLU A 144 46.76 1.07 -16.43
CA GLU A 144 47.98 1.88 -16.37
C GLU A 144 48.74 1.75 -15.03
N THR A 145 48.03 1.48 -13.92
CA THR A 145 48.59 1.58 -12.56
C THR A 145 48.52 0.31 -11.72
N ASN A 146 47.92 -0.76 -12.26
CA ASN A 146 47.32 -1.91 -11.54
C ASN A 146 46.29 -1.46 -10.49
N PRO A 147 45.18 -2.19 -10.28
CA PRO A 147 44.21 -1.91 -9.21
C PRO A 147 44.89 -1.83 -7.84
N ARG A 148 44.83 -0.66 -7.16
CA ARG A 148 45.35 -0.48 -5.81
C ARG A 148 44.23 -0.05 -4.88
N ARG A 149 44.16 -0.66 -3.70
CA ARG A 149 43.24 -0.26 -2.63
C ARG A 149 43.96 0.74 -1.72
N SER A 150 44.18 1.95 -2.24
CA SER A 150 44.98 2.99 -1.59
C SER A 150 44.26 4.33 -1.66
N ALA A 151 44.42 5.17 -0.64
CA ALA A 151 43.95 6.55 -0.65
C ALA A 151 44.59 7.41 -1.76
N SER A 152 45.73 6.96 -2.31
CA SER A 152 46.41 7.60 -3.44
C SER A 152 45.83 7.20 -4.81
N ASP A 153 44.90 6.25 -4.87
CA ASP A 153 44.23 5.82 -6.10
C ASP A 153 42.87 6.53 -6.21
N PRO A 154 42.71 7.53 -7.10
CA PRO A 154 41.46 8.28 -7.24
C PRO A 154 40.26 7.41 -7.61
N ARG A 155 40.47 6.29 -8.33
CA ARG A 155 39.38 5.40 -8.72
C ARG A 155 38.91 4.57 -7.53
N TRP A 156 39.83 4.17 -6.66
CA TRP A 156 39.49 3.53 -5.38
C TRP A 156 38.74 4.48 -4.45
N VAL A 157 39.19 5.74 -4.31
CA VAL A 157 38.49 6.76 -3.52
C VAL A 157 37.07 6.98 -4.04
N ARG A 158 36.90 7.12 -5.37
CA ARG A 158 35.57 7.23 -5.99
C ARG A 158 34.69 6.01 -5.71
N PHE A 159 35.25 4.81 -5.78
CA PHE A 159 34.52 3.59 -5.42
C PHE A 159 34.01 3.63 -3.98
N LEU A 160 34.86 4.03 -3.02
CA LEU A 160 34.47 4.18 -1.61
C LEU A 160 33.41 5.27 -1.39
N ASP A 161 33.47 6.37 -2.13
CA ASP A 161 32.42 7.40 -2.10
C ASP A 161 31.08 6.85 -2.59
N CYS A 162 31.07 6.06 -3.66
CA CYS A 162 29.86 5.41 -4.14
C CYS A 162 29.31 4.38 -3.14
N VAL A 163 30.18 3.62 -2.46
CA VAL A 163 29.79 2.73 -1.34
C VAL A 163 29.06 3.51 -0.25
N ARG A 164 29.59 4.67 0.16
CA ARG A 164 28.97 5.53 1.17
C ARG A 164 27.61 6.06 0.72
N VAL A 165 27.52 6.58 -0.51
CA VAL A 165 26.26 7.10 -1.07
C VAL A 165 25.19 6.00 -1.15
N SER A 166 25.56 4.79 -1.57
CA SER A 166 24.67 3.63 -1.59
C SER A 166 24.17 3.25 -0.19
N ARG A 167 25.05 3.24 0.83
CA ARG A 167 24.66 3.02 2.25
C ARG A 167 23.64 4.05 2.74
N GLU A 168 23.87 5.33 2.43
CA GLU A 168 22.98 6.41 2.83
C GLU A 168 21.61 6.29 2.16
N ALA A 169 21.56 5.92 0.87
CA ALA A 169 20.32 5.71 0.14
C ALA A 169 19.51 4.53 0.70
N GLU A 170 20.15 3.38 0.97
CA GLU A 170 19.50 2.22 1.59
C GLU A 170 18.96 2.53 2.99
N SER A 171 19.77 3.20 3.81
CA SER A 171 19.37 3.59 5.17
C SER A 171 18.12 4.47 5.15
N ARG A 172 17.99 5.35 4.15
CA ARG A 172 16.79 6.16 3.96
C ARG A 172 15.56 5.31 3.62
N VAL A 173 15.68 4.33 2.71
CA VAL A 173 14.58 3.41 2.40
C VAL A 173 14.13 2.65 3.64
N ILE A 174 15.06 2.07 4.39
CA ILE A 174 14.75 1.34 5.63
C ILE A 174 14.09 2.25 6.67
N GLY A 175 14.56 3.50 6.81
CA GLY A 175 13.96 4.50 7.68
C GLY A 175 12.51 4.82 7.30
N LEU A 176 12.24 5.01 6.01
CA LEU A 176 10.90 5.27 5.49
C LEU A 176 9.97 4.06 5.65
N LEU A 177 10.46 2.84 5.38
CA LEU A 177 9.68 1.61 5.59
C LEU A 177 9.31 1.45 7.07
N ARG A 178 10.25 1.68 7.99
CA ARG A 178 9.98 1.65 9.42
C ARG A 178 8.94 2.69 9.82
N ALA A 179 9.03 3.91 9.29
CA ALA A 179 8.06 4.96 9.57
C ALA A 179 6.66 4.58 9.06
N ASP A 180 6.54 4.06 7.84
CA ASP A 180 5.25 3.72 7.23
C ASP A 180 4.58 2.50 7.88
N VAL A 181 5.35 1.53 8.40
CA VAL A 181 4.83 0.38 9.14
C VAL A 181 4.34 0.75 10.55
N HIS A 182 4.95 1.76 11.19
CA HIS A 182 4.61 2.18 12.55
C HIS A 182 3.58 3.32 12.63
N VAL A 183 3.16 3.90 11.51
CA VAL A 183 2.07 4.88 11.47
C VAL A 183 0.73 4.16 11.32
N GLU A 184 -0.22 4.41 12.22
CA GLU A 184 -1.61 3.99 12.08
C GLU A 184 -2.17 4.44 10.71
N PRO A 185 -2.76 3.54 9.90
CA PRO A 185 -3.11 3.88 8.53
C PRO A 185 -4.17 4.99 8.48
N PRO A 186 -3.92 6.11 7.78
CA PRO A 186 -4.95 7.11 7.54
C PRO A 186 -6.05 6.54 6.63
N PRO A 187 -7.31 6.99 6.75
CA PRO A 187 -8.41 6.51 5.92
C PRO A 187 -8.11 6.66 4.41
N GLY A 188 -8.39 5.60 3.64
CA GLY A 188 -7.87 5.35 2.28
C GLY A 188 -8.20 6.33 1.15
N TRP A 189 -8.77 7.51 1.43
CA TRP A 189 -9.06 8.55 0.42
C TRP A 189 -7.88 9.52 0.17
N TRP A 190 -6.84 9.50 1.00
CA TRP A 190 -5.72 10.45 0.91
C TRP A 190 -4.79 10.20 -0.29
N LYS A 191 -4.47 8.93 -0.59
CA LYS A 191 -3.54 8.55 -1.67
C LYS A 191 -4.03 8.89 -3.08
N VAL A 192 -5.35 8.92 -3.31
CA VAL A 192 -5.92 9.32 -4.62
C VAL A 192 -5.72 10.82 -4.86
N ARG A 193 -5.79 11.64 -3.81
CA ARG A 193 -5.66 13.09 -3.90
C ARG A 193 -4.23 13.54 -4.19
N GLU A 194 -3.25 12.84 -3.63
CA GLU A 194 -1.82 13.13 -3.84
C GLU A 194 -1.33 12.70 -5.23
N ARG A 195 -1.70 11.49 -5.68
CA ARG A 195 -1.34 11.03 -7.05
C ARG A 195 -1.90 11.95 -8.15
N HIS A 196 -3.10 12.51 -7.97
CA HIS A 196 -3.66 13.51 -8.89
C HIS A 196 -3.00 14.90 -8.79
N ALA A 197 -2.50 15.28 -7.61
CA ALA A 197 -1.79 16.54 -7.43
C ALA A 197 -0.37 16.49 -8.02
N TRP A 198 0.27 15.32 -8.00
CA TRP A 198 1.64 15.15 -8.48
C TRP A 198 1.73 14.93 -10.00
N ARG A 199 0.81 14.18 -10.62
CA ARG A 199 0.71 14.09 -12.10
C ARG A 199 0.52 15.46 -12.77
N ARG A 200 -0.16 16.39 -12.09
CA ARG A 200 -0.28 17.79 -12.56
C ARG A 200 1.02 18.57 -12.48
N ARG A 201 1.93 18.28 -11.55
CA ARG A 201 3.22 18.98 -11.43
C ARG A 201 4.23 18.55 -12.49
N ARG A 202 4.23 17.27 -12.89
CA ARG A 202 5.07 16.78 -14.00
C ARG A 202 4.59 17.25 -15.39
N GLY A 203 3.32 17.62 -15.54
CA GLY A 203 2.75 18.06 -16.83
C GLY A 203 2.92 19.55 -17.17
N ILE A 204 3.54 20.36 -16.31
CA ILE A 204 3.67 21.83 -16.49
C ILE A 204 5.12 22.23 -16.86
N GLY A 205 6.02 21.25 -17.00
CA GLY A 205 7.39 21.47 -17.49
C GLY A 205 7.55 21.02 -18.94
N ASN A 206 6.94 21.75 -19.88
CA ASN A 206 7.32 21.74 -21.30
C ASN A 206 7.06 23.12 -21.89
#